data_AF-A0AA35XEM2-F1
#
_entry.id   AF-A0AA35XEM2-F1
#
_cell.length_a   1.000
_cell.length_b   1.000
_cell.length_c   1.000
_cell.angle_alpha   90.00
_cell.angle_beta   90.00
_cell.angle_gamma   90.00
#
_symmetry.space_group_name_H-M   'P 1'
#
loop_
_entity.id
_entity.type
_entity.pdbx_description
1 polymer ?
#
loop_
_entity_poly.entity_id
_entity_poly.type
_entity_poly.pdbx_seq_one_letter_code
_entity_poly.pdbx_strand_id
1 'polypeptide(L)'
;MGFDGVWVETEHGAIDFREIQNITRSCDLWGMTSLIRVNRVDYGLIYRTLDQGAQGIIVPHVDTAEQAREVVRAARYAPIGERGMYESRQAYGLDSLQYFRSANRETLVVVMIEDIQAIENLPEILAVDHIDVFFVAPSDLAQSMGLIGQIDHPRVKQTISDAVARISAAGRTAGAIAWASTAEEVVEAGARFLMTSWLPYLSAGAKTYLEAVQRAAGKSGNSS
;
A
#
# COMPACT_ATOMS: atom_id res chain seq x y z
N MET A 1 11.98 -1.51 -14.24
CA MET A 1 11.91 -0.33 -13.35
C MET A 1 12.43 -0.63 -11.93
N GLY A 2 12.61 -1.89 -11.54
CA GLY A 2 13.33 -2.25 -10.31
C GLY A 2 12.51 -2.13 -9.02
N PHE A 3 11.20 -1.94 -9.12
CA PHE A 3 10.28 -1.98 -7.98
C PHE A 3 9.84 -3.42 -7.69
N ASP A 4 9.59 -3.74 -6.41
CA ASP A 4 9.16 -5.06 -5.94
C ASP A 4 7.66 -5.33 -6.19
N GLY A 5 6.86 -4.28 -6.37
CA GLY A 5 5.42 -4.38 -6.50
C GLY A 5 4.73 -3.10 -6.99
N VAL A 6 3.42 -3.24 -7.22
CA VAL A 6 2.54 -2.17 -7.69
C VAL A 6 1.38 -2.03 -6.71
N TRP A 7 1.22 -0.82 -6.18
CA TRP A 7 0.03 -0.42 -5.43
C TRP A 7 -1.07 -0.02 -6.40
N VAL A 8 -2.19 -0.73 -6.35
CA VAL A 8 -3.37 -0.52 -7.20
C VAL A 8 -4.46 0.13 -6.35
N GLU A 9 -4.80 1.36 -6.70
CA GLU A 9 -5.73 2.21 -5.95
C GLU A 9 -7.19 1.92 -6.35
N THR A 10 -7.95 1.26 -5.47
CA THR A 10 -9.39 0.95 -5.68
C THR A 10 -10.31 1.57 -4.62
N GLU A 11 -9.78 2.43 -3.75
CA GLU A 11 -10.55 3.24 -2.81
C GLU A 11 -10.99 4.58 -3.42
N HIS A 12 -10.04 5.33 -3.98
CA HIS A 12 -10.28 6.64 -4.60
C HIS A 12 -10.15 6.62 -6.12
N GLY A 13 -9.60 5.53 -6.67
CA GLY A 13 -9.29 5.39 -8.08
C GLY A 13 -10.50 5.04 -8.95
N ALA A 14 -10.31 5.12 -10.26
CA ALA A 14 -11.32 4.72 -11.25
C ALA A 14 -11.33 3.21 -11.54
N ILE A 15 -10.43 2.44 -10.92
CA ILE A 15 -10.25 1.01 -11.18
C ILE A 15 -11.43 0.25 -10.59
N ASP A 16 -12.21 -0.40 -11.44
CA ASP A 16 -13.31 -1.25 -11.02
C ASP A 16 -12.83 -2.68 -10.69
N PHE A 17 -13.64 -3.41 -9.92
CA PHE A 17 -13.37 -4.77 -9.50
C PHE A 17 -13.04 -5.72 -10.66
N ARG A 18 -13.67 -5.53 -11.83
CA ARG A 18 -13.44 -6.35 -13.04
C ARG A 18 -12.05 -6.16 -13.64
N GLU A 19 -11.41 -5.01 -13.41
CA GLU A 19 -10.11 -4.68 -13.98
C GLU A 19 -8.95 -5.29 -13.19
N ILE A 20 -9.16 -5.57 -11.90
CA ILE A 20 -8.16 -6.12 -10.98
C ILE A 20 -7.50 -7.37 -11.58
N GLN A 21 -8.28 -8.28 -12.18
CA GLN A 21 -7.74 -9.52 -12.73
C GLN A 21 -6.74 -9.28 -13.88
N ASN A 22 -6.96 -8.26 -14.71
CA ASN A 22 -6.05 -7.93 -15.81
C ASN A 22 -4.79 -7.22 -15.30
N ILE A 23 -4.95 -6.38 -14.27
CA ILE A 23 -3.82 -5.70 -13.63
C ILE A 23 -2.91 -6.73 -12.96
N THR A 24 -3.46 -7.67 -12.18
CA THR A 24 -2.67 -8.69 -11.50
C THR A 24 -1.96 -9.61 -12.50
N ARG A 25 -2.60 -9.99 -13.62
CA ARG A 25 -1.91 -10.72 -14.72
C ARG A 25 -0.72 -9.94 -15.28
N SER A 26 -0.87 -8.62 -15.43
CA SER A 26 0.21 -7.77 -15.94
C SER A 26 1.36 -7.70 -14.94
N CYS A 27 1.05 -7.60 -13.64
CA CYS A 27 2.05 -7.66 -12.57
C CYS A 27 2.86 -8.97 -12.62
N ASP A 28 2.19 -10.12 -12.77
CA ASP A 28 2.86 -11.43 -12.88
C ASP A 28 3.82 -11.50 -14.08
N LEU A 29 3.40 -11.01 -15.25
CA LEU A 29 4.24 -10.97 -16.46
C LEU A 29 5.51 -10.13 -16.28
N TRP A 30 5.46 -9.13 -15.40
CA TRP A 30 6.59 -8.26 -15.09
C TRP A 30 7.34 -8.67 -13.82
N GLY A 31 6.93 -9.75 -13.16
CA GLY A 31 7.52 -10.20 -11.90
C GLY A 31 7.35 -9.20 -10.75
N MET A 32 6.27 -8.43 -10.73
CA MET A 32 5.97 -7.45 -9.69
C MET A 32 4.83 -7.95 -8.80
N THR A 33 4.93 -7.72 -7.48
CA THR A 33 3.87 -8.05 -6.53
C THR A 33 2.65 -7.16 -6.75
N SER A 34 1.47 -7.75 -6.96
CA SER A 34 0.21 -7.00 -7.07
C SER A 34 -0.43 -6.75 -5.70
N LEU A 35 -0.53 -5.48 -5.31
CA LEU A 35 -1.12 -5.04 -4.04
C LEU A 35 -2.34 -4.17 -4.30
N ILE A 36 -3.52 -4.62 -3.87
CA ILE A 36 -4.76 -3.91 -4.12
C ILE A 36 -5.23 -3.22 -2.84
N ARG A 37 -5.34 -1.88 -2.87
CA ARG A 37 -5.95 -1.13 -1.77
C ARG A 37 -7.47 -1.19 -1.89
N VAL A 38 -8.12 -1.91 -0.98
CA VAL A 38 -9.59 -1.96 -0.87
C VAL A 38 -10.13 -0.67 -0.24
N ASN A 39 -11.44 -0.47 -0.23
CA ASN A 39 -12.04 0.81 0.21
C ASN A 39 -12.62 0.82 1.64
N ARG A 40 -12.50 -0.29 2.38
CA ARG A 40 -12.91 -0.43 3.79
C ARG A 40 -12.51 -1.79 4.35
N VAL A 41 -12.56 -1.91 5.67
CA VAL A 41 -12.56 -3.20 6.39
C VAL A 41 -13.90 -3.90 6.15
N ASP A 42 -13.96 -4.76 5.13
CA ASP A 42 -15.13 -5.58 4.85
C ASP A 42 -14.70 -7.00 4.46
N TYR A 43 -15.28 -7.98 5.13
CA TYR A 43 -14.93 -9.39 4.96
C TYR A 43 -15.11 -9.84 3.50
N GLY A 44 -16.26 -9.52 2.90
CA GLY A 44 -16.60 -9.87 1.52
C GLY A 44 -15.66 -9.24 0.50
N LEU A 45 -15.39 -7.95 0.66
CA LEU A 45 -14.53 -7.16 -0.21
C LEU A 45 -13.10 -7.69 -0.24
N ILE A 46 -12.53 -7.96 0.93
CA ILE A 46 -11.13 -8.40 1.06
C ILE A 46 -10.92 -9.74 0.35
N TYR A 47 -11.68 -10.79 0.68
CA TYR A 47 -11.43 -12.09 0.07
C TYR A 47 -11.74 -12.10 -1.42
N ARG A 48 -12.80 -11.40 -1.86
CA ARG A 48 -13.14 -11.32 -3.28
C ARG A 48 -12.05 -10.62 -4.10
N THR A 49 -11.37 -9.65 -3.50
CA THR A 49 -10.23 -8.96 -4.13
C THR A 49 -9.05 -9.91 -4.30
N LEU A 50 -8.73 -10.69 -3.26
CA LEU A 50 -7.71 -11.75 -3.35
C LEU A 50 -8.08 -12.83 -4.37
N ASP A 51 -9.36 -13.16 -4.54
CA ASP A 51 -9.83 -14.12 -5.54
C ASP A 51 -9.61 -13.64 -6.99
N GLN A 52 -9.42 -12.33 -7.22
CA GLN A 52 -8.99 -11.79 -8.53
C GLN A 52 -7.50 -12.03 -8.82
N GLY A 53 -6.78 -12.73 -7.93
CA GLY A 53 -5.36 -13.06 -8.07
C GLY A 53 -4.43 -11.95 -7.59
N ALA A 54 -4.90 -11.10 -6.68
CA ALA A 54 -4.04 -10.16 -5.96
C ALA A 54 -3.10 -10.93 -5.02
N GLN A 55 -1.83 -10.54 -4.99
CA GLN A 55 -0.83 -11.15 -4.10
C GLN A 55 -0.83 -10.52 -2.71
N GLY A 56 -1.43 -9.34 -2.56
CA GLY A 56 -1.71 -8.77 -1.26
C GLY A 56 -2.80 -7.72 -1.30
N ILE A 57 -3.25 -7.38 -0.11
CA ILE A 57 -4.27 -6.36 0.13
C ILE A 57 -3.71 -5.26 1.01
N ILE A 58 -4.21 -4.05 0.77
CA ILE A 58 -4.00 -2.92 1.66
C ILE A 58 -5.37 -2.47 2.13
N VAL A 59 -5.56 -2.39 3.44
CA VAL A 59 -6.85 -2.00 4.03
C VAL A 59 -6.71 -0.63 4.70
N PRO A 60 -7.45 0.38 4.21
CA PRO A 60 -7.48 1.70 4.82
C PRO A 60 -8.30 1.71 6.12
N HIS A 61 -8.16 2.77 6.90
CA HIS A 61 -9.00 3.08 8.06
C HIS A 61 -9.08 1.95 9.11
N VAL A 62 -7.92 1.40 9.49
CA VAL A 62 -7.81 0.40 10.56
C VAL A 62 -7.44 1.08 11.87
N ASP A 63 -8.47 1.44 12.65
CA ASP A 63 -8.33 2.29 13.84
C ASP A 63 -8.32 1.50 15.16
N THR A 64 -8.64 0.21 15.12
CA THR A 64 -8.78 -0.66 16.30
C THR A 64 -8.21 -2.05 16.06
N ALA A 65 -7.82 -2.73 17.14
CA ALA A 65 -7.38 -4.12 17.08
C ALA A 65 -8.48 -5.07 16.56
N GLU A 66 -9.75 -4.74 16.81
CA GLU A 66 -10.88 -5.52 16.29
C GLU A 66 -10.91 -5.46 14.75
N GLN A 67 -10.88 -4.26 14.17
CA GLN A 67 -10.80 -4.09 12.71
C GLN A 67 -9.57 -4.79 12.12
N ALA A 68 -8.41 -4.73 12.79
CA ALA A 68 -7.21 -5.44 12.38
C ALA A 68 -7.42 -6.97 12.34
N ARG A 69 -8.12 -7.56 13.33
CA ARG A 69 -8.49 -9.00 13.32
C ARG A 69 -9.49 -9.31 12.22
N GLU A 70 -10.44 -8.43 11.92
CA GLU A 70 -11.38 -8.59 10.79
C GLU A 70 -10.64 -8.72 9.46
N VAL A 71 -9.59 -7.90 9.26
CA VAL A 71 -8.73 -7.97 8.07
C VAL A 71 -8.06 -9.34 7.97
N VAL A 72 -7.45 -9.83 9.05
CA VAL A 72 -6.80 -11.15 9.09
C VAL A 72 -7.81 -12.27 8.81
N ARG A 73 -8.98 -12.19 9.46
CA ARG A 73 -10.08 -13.16 9.27
C ARG A 73 -10.50 -13.24 7.80
N ALA A 74 -10.56 -12.11 7.11
CA ALA A 74 -10.94 -12.06 5.70
C ALA A 74 -9.82 -12.48 4.73
N ALA A 75 -8.56 -12.20 5.07
CA ALA A 75 -7.42 -12.43 4.18
C ALA A 75 -6.84 -13.86 4.24
N ARG A 76 -7.03 -14.57 5.36
CA ARG A 76 -6.44 -15.90 5.61
C ARG A 76 -7.50 -17.00 5.60
N TYR A 77 -7.18 -18.15 5.00
CA TYR A 77 -7.97 -19.37 5.12
C TYR A 77 -7.80 -20.02 6.50
N ALA A 78 -8.73 -20.90 6.87
CA ALA A 78 -8.65 -21.69 8.10
C ALA A 78 -7.34 -22.49 8.20
N PRO A 79 -6.75 -22.66 9.40
CA PRO A 79 -7.27 -22.24 10.72
C PRO A 79 -6.87 -20.82 11.15
N ILE A 80 -6.13 -20.06 10.32
CA ILE A 80 -5.63 -18.73 10.68
C ILE A 80 -6.74 -17.68 10.61
N GLY A 81 -7.56 -17.76 9.57
CA GLY A 81 -8.73 -16.90 9.38
C GLY A 81 -9.91 -17.70 8.85
N GLU A 82 -10.85 -17.00 8.24
CA GLU A 82 -12.10 -17.57 7.75
C GLU A 82 -12.36 -17.20 6.29
N ARG A 83 -11.33 -16.87 5.50
CA ARG A 83 -11.48 -16.55 4.07
C ARG A 83 -12.34 -17.58 3.35
N GLY A 84 -13.35 -17.11 2.62
CA GLY A 84 -14.22 -17.96 1.80
C GLY A 84 -13.42 -18.84 0.84
N MET A 85 -13.70 -20.14 0.83
CA MET A 85 -12.91 -21.12 0.09
C MET A 85 -13.16 -20.99 -1.43
N TYR A 86 -12.17 -20.47 -2.14
CA TYR A 86 -12.18 -20.35 -3.60
C TYR A 86 -10.73 -20.37 -4.13
N GLU A 87 -10.56 -20.97 -5.30
CA GLU A 87 -9.28 -21.01 -6.01
C GLU A 87 -9.20 -19.88 -7.03
N SER A 88 -8.30 -18.93 -6.83
CA SER A 88 -8.05 -17.90 -7.82
C SER A 88 -7.31 -18.49 -9.03
N ARG A 89 -7.10 -17.66 -10.06
CA ARG A 89 -6.23 -18.00 -11.20
C ARG A 89 -4.81 -18.45 -10.78
N GLN A 90 -4.34 -18.07 -9.59
CA GLN A 90 -3.02 -18.44 -9.08
C GLN A 90 -2.96 -19.92 -8.67
N ALA A 91 -4.10 -20.59 -8.52
CA ALA A 91 -4.18 -22.02 -8.24
C ALA A 91 -4.04 -22.90 -9.49
N TYR A 92 -4.09 -22.32 -10.70
CA TYR A 92 -4.10 -23.12 -11.94
C TYR A 92 -2.83 -23.96 -12.07
N GLY A 93 -3.00 -25.28 -12.16
CA GLY A 93 -1.90 -26.24 -12.23
C GLY A 93 -1.31 -26.62 -10.86
N LEU A 94 -1.90 -26.18 -9.75
CA LEU A 94 -1.54 -26.58 -8.39
C LEU A 94 -2.57 -27.56 -7.82
N ASP A 95 -2.15 -28.35 -6.84
CA ASP A 95 -3.07 -29.03 -5.94
C ASP A 95 -3.79 -28.01 -5.05
N SER A 96 -5.10 -28.20 -4.83
CA SER A 96 -5.95 -27.31 -4.05
C SER A 96 -5.41 -27.03 -2.65
N LEU A 97 -5.03 -28.07 -1.91
CA LEU A 97 -4.53 -27.94 -0.55
C LEU A 97 -3.15 -27.25 -0.53
N GLN A 98 -2.32 -27.53 -1.53
CA GLN A 98 -1.06 -26.80 -1.73
C GLN A 98 -1.32 -25.31 -1.97
N TYR A 99 -2.28 -24.95 -2.83
CA TYR A 99 -2.66 -23.56 -3.08
C TYR A 99 -3.09 -22.86 -1.79
N PHE A 100 -4.03 -23.42 -1.01
CA PHE A 100 -4.50 -22.76 0.21
C PHE A 100 -3.39 -22.56 1.25
N ARG A 101 -2.47 -23.54 1.38
CA ARG A 101 -1.30 -23.42 2.26
C ARG A 101 -0.33 -22.33 1.80
N SER A 102 -0.05 -22.26 0.50
CA SER A 102 0.81 -21.22 -0.07
C SER A 102 0.15 -19.84 0.05
N ALA A 103 -1.14 -19.72 -0.27
CA ALA A 103 -1.88 -18.47 -0.13
C ALA A 103 -1.85 -17.93 1.31
N ASN A 104 -2.00 -18.78 2.32
CA ASN A 104 -1.86 -18.38 3.73
C ASN A 104 -0.46 -17.89 4.11
N ARG A 105 0.58 -18.43 3.48
CA ARG A 105 1.98 -18.06 3.73
C ARG A 105 2.42 -16.82 2.96
N GLU A 106 1.91 -16.64 1.75
CA GLU A 106 2.47 -15.72 0.76
C GLU A 106 1.59 -14.49 0.49
N THR A 107 0.32 -14.49 0.89
CA THR A 107 -0.54 -13.32 0.72
C THR A 107 -0.06 -12.19 1.63
N LEU A 108 0.31 -11.04 1.08
CA LEU A 108 0.72 -9.88 1.89
C LEU A 108 -0.51 -9.15 2.46
N VAL A 109 -0.53 -8.92 3.76
CA VAL A 109 -1.58 -8.16 4.45
C VAL A 109 -1.00 -6.86 5.00
N VAL A 110 -1.47 -5.74 4.44
CA VAL A 110 -1.10 -4.39 4.84
C VAL A 110 -2.31 -3.70 5.45
N VAL A 111 -2.16 -3.13 6.64
CA VAL A 111 -3.17 -2.26 7.27
C VAL A 111 -2.65 -0.84 7.33
N MET A 112 -3.50 0.14 7.05
CA MET A 112 -3.12 1.54 7.10
C MET A 112 -3.43 2.15 8.46
N ILE A 113 -2.43 2.81 9.04
CA ILE A 113 -2.49 3.61 10.26
C ILE A 113 -2.52 5.06 9.81
N GLU A 114 -3.73 5.58 9.62
CA GLU A 114 -3.95 6.89 8.99
C GLU A 114 -4.99 7.76 9.71
N ASP A 115 -5.38 7.38 10.93
CA ASP A 115 -6.21 8.19 11.81
C ASP A 115 -5.50 8.40 13.15
N ILE A 116 -5.76 9.53 13.82
CA ILE A 116 -5.23 9.78 15.16
C ILE A 116 -5.70 8.71 16.17
N GLN A 117 -6.91 8.19 16.01
CA GLN A 117 -7.41 7.06 16.81
C GLN A 117 -6.54 5.81 16.61
N ALA A 118 -6.12 5.51 15.38
CA ALA A 118 -5.22 4.39 15.09
C ALA A 118 -3.85 4.56 15.77
N ILE A 119 -3.34 5.80 15.85
CA ILE A 119 -2.08 6.12 16.54
C ILE A 119 -2.18 5.91 18.06
N GLU A 120 -3.32 6.26 18.65
CA GLU A 120 -3.63 6.04 20.06
C GLU A 120 -3.77 4.56 20.38
N ASN A 121 -4.44 3.79 19.51
CA ASN A 121 -4.65 2.35 19.65
C ASN A 121 -3.49 1.49 19.10
N LEU A 122 -2.42 2.11 18.62
CA LEU A 122 -1.33 1.44 17.93
C LEU A 122 -0.75 0.22 18.68
N PRO A 123 -0.53 0.24 20.01
CA PRO A 123 -0.03 -0.95 20.73
C PRO A 123 -0.96 -2.16 20.61
N GLU A 124 -2.27 -1.95 20.63
CA GLU A 124 -3.27 -3.02 20.53
C GLU A 124 -3.37 -3.55 19.10
N ILE A 125 -3.30 -2.66 18.11
CA ILE A 125 -3.29 -3.02 16.69
C ILE A 125 -2.04 -3.86 16.36
N LEU A 126 -0.86 -3.47 16.88
CA LEU A 126 0.40 -4.19 16.67
C LEU A 126 0.44 -5.58 17.33
N ALA A 127 -0.42 -5.83 18.32
CA ALA A 127 -0.55 -7.13 18.96
C ALA A 127 -1.34 -8.14 18.11
N VAL A 128 -1.98 -7.72 17.01
CA VAL A 128 -2.69 -8.62 16.10
C VAL A 128 -1.69 -9.31 15.18
N ASP A 129 -1.68 -10.65 15.23
CA ASP A 129 -0.81 -11.48 14.39
C ASP A 129 -1.33 -11.60 12.94
N HIS A 130 -0.45 -12.08 12.05
CA HIS A 130 -0.72 -12.30 10.63
C HIS A 130 -1.00 -11.04 9.79
N ILE A 131 -0.63 -9.87 10.32
CA ILE A 131 -0.48 -8.62 9.58
C ILE A 131 1.01 -8.45 9.26
N ASP A 132 1.32 -8.23 7.99
CA ASP A 132 2.70 -8.21 7.50
C ASP A 132 3.30 -6.79 7.54
N VAL A 133 2.48 -5.76 7.31
CA VAL A 133 2.90 -4.35 7.27
C VAL A 133 1.85 -3.45 7.92
N PHE A 134 2.32 -2.55 8.78
CA PHE A 134 1.54 -1.44 9.32
C PHE A 134 2.00 -0.16 8.62
N PHE A 135 1.18 0.34 7.70
CA PHE A 135 1.53 1.42 6.78
C PHE A 135 1.02 2.76 7.30
N VAL A 136 1.91 3.70 7.60
CA VAL A 136 1.55 5.04 8.08
C VAL A 136 1.34 5.98 6.90
N ALA A 137 0.12 6.53 6.75
CA ALA A 137 -0.23 7.42 5.64
C ALA A 137 -0.53 8.85 6.13
N PRO A 138 -0.04 9.89 5.42
CA PRO A 138 -0.07 11.27 5.92
C PRO A 138 -1.40 12.00 5.73
N SER A 139 -2.13 11.74 4.63
CA SER A 139 -3.24 12.61 4.19
C SER A 139 -4.43 12.57 5.15
N ASP A 140 -4.96 11.37 5.40
CA ASP A 140 -6.09 11.19 6.33
C ASP A 140 -5.68 11.44 7.77
N LEU A 141 -4.41 11.20 8.12
CA LEU A 141 -3.89 11.49 9.45
C LEU A 141 -3.87 12.99 9.70
N ALA A 142 -3.42 13.79 8.72
CA ALA A 142 -3.49 15.24 8.81
C ALA A 142 -4.94 15.72 8.96
N GLN A 143 -5.89 15.10 8.24
CA GLN A 143 -7.31 15.41 8.36
C GLN A 143 -7.87 15.09 9.75
N SER A 144 -7.63 13.90 10.29
CA SER A 144 -8.11 13.47 11.61
C SER A 144 -7.49 14.30 12.75
N MET A 145 -6.29 14.85 12.54
CA MET A 145 -5.64 15.81 13.44
C MET A 145 -6.18 17.25 13.33
N GLY A 146 -7.15 17.51 12.45
CA GLY A 146 -7.70 18.85 12.18
C GLY A 146 -6.79 19.75 11.33
N LEU A 147 -5.86 19.16 10.59
CA LEU A 147 -4.81 19.81 9.79
C LEU A 147 -4.95 19.45 8.29
N ILE A 148 -6.19 19.44 7.79
CA ILE A 148 -6.50 19.07 6.40
C ILE A 148 -5.61 19.78 5.38
N GLY A 149 -5.00 19.02 4.47
CA GLY A 149 -4.08 19.52 3.44
C GLY A 149 -2.70 19.99 3.94
N GLN A 150 -2.42 19.90 5.24
CA GLN A 150 -1.15 20.36 5.84
C GLN A 150 -0.25 19.19 6.24
N ILE A 151 0.06 18.31 5.29
CA ILE A 151 0.90 17.12 5.53
C ILE A 151 2.32 17.48 6.01
N ASP A 152 2.82 18.67 5.65
CA ASP A 152 4.13 19.18 6.07
C ASP A 152 4.12 19.86 7.45
N HIS A 153 2.95 19.93 8.11
CA HIS A 153 2.84 20.53 9.44
C HIS A 153 3.72 19.75 10.44
N PRO A 154 4.53 20.43 11.29
CA PRO A 154 5.47 19.76 12.19
C PRO A 154 4.84 18.66 13.05
N ARG A 155 3.63 18.89 13.57
CA ARG A 155 2.89 17.87 14.33
C ARG A 155 2.56 16.62 13.50
N VAL A 156 2.18 16.76 12.23
CA VAL A 156 1.84 15.61 11.37
C VAL A 156 3.11 14.80 11.09
N LYS A 157 4.19 15.48 10.69
CA LYS A 157 5.49 14.82 10.44
C LYS A 157 6.03 14.10 11.67
N GLN A 158 5.94 14.74 12.84
CA GLN A 158 6.35 14.11 14.10
C GLN A 158 5.50 12.87 14.40
N THR A 159 4.16 12.96 14.30
CA THR A 159 3.28 11.80 14.51
C THR A 159 3.61 10.64 13.59
N ILE A 160 3.90 10.92 12.30
CA ILE A 160 4.27 9.88 11.33
C ILE A 160 5.61 9.23 11.71
N SER A 161 6.64 10.04 11.97
CA SER A 161 7.97 9.55 12.33
C SER A 161 7.93 8.71 13.62
N ASP A 162 7.24 9.21 14.65
CA ASP A 162 7.05 8.52 15.92
C ASP A 162 6.28 7.19 15.73
N ALA A 163 5.24 7.17 14.87
CA ALA A 163 4.49 5.95 14.57
C ALA A 163 5.36 4.91 13.87
N VAL A 164 6.11 5.30 12.83
CA VAL A 164 7.04 4.41 12.12
C VAL A 164 8.08 3.83 13.09
N ALA A 165 8.66 4.66 13.94
CA ALA A 165 9.64 4.22 14.95
C ALA A 165 9.02 3.26 15.97
N ARG A 166 7.79 3.53 16.46
CA ARG A 166 7.07 2.65 17.40
C ARG A 166 6.73 1.29 16.79
N ILE A 167 6.29 1.26 15.53
CA ILE A 167 5.99 0.01 14.80
C ILE A 167 7.27 -0.83 14.67
N SER A 168 8.37 -0.20 14.22
CA SER A 168 9.66 -0.86 14.06
C SER A 168 10.21 -1.38 15.40
N ALA A 169 10.15 -0.57 16.46
CA ALA A 169 10.58 -0.95 17.81
C ALA A 169 9.77 -2.13 18.40
N ALA A 170 8.53 -2.31 17.98
CA ALA A 170 7.69 -3.45 18.35
C ALA A 170 8.04 -4.74 17.56
N GLY A 171 9.05 -4.71 16.69
CA GLY A 171 9.44 -5.84 15.84
C GLY A 171 8.45 -6.11 14.69
N ARG A 172 7.61 -5.13 14.35
CA ARG A 172 6.67 -5.19 13.21
C ARG A 172 7.21 -4.37 12.04
N THR A 173 6.78 -4.69 10.82
CA THR A 173 7.23 -3.96 9.62
C THR A 173 6.45 -2.66 9.48
N ALA A 174 7.16 -1.54 9.55
CA ALA A 174 6.60 -0.22 9.24
C ALA A 174 6.62 0.05 7.73
N GLY A 175 5.50 0.54 7.22
CA GLY A 175 5.39 1.09 5.87
C GLY A 175 5.15 2.59 5.88
N ALA A 176 5.62 3.29 4.86
CA ALA A 176 5.43 4.73 4.73
C ALA A 176 5.56 5.19 3.27
N ILE A 177 5.03 6.39 3.00
CA ILE A 177 5.30 7.09 1.74
C ILE A 177 6.70 7.68 1.79
N ALA A 178 7.50 7.41 0.76
CA ALA A 178 8.83 7.98 0.58
C ALA A 178 8.95 8.65 -0.79
N TRP A 179 9.40 9.90 -0.78
CA TRP A 179 9.84 10.60 -1.97
C TRP A 179 11.36 10.52 -2.07
N ALA A 180 11.92 10.77 -3.25
CA ALA A 180 13.38 10.82 -3.39
C ALA A 180 14.04 11.79 -2.40
N SER A 181 13.35 12.87 -2.02
CA SER A 181 13.83 13.86 -1.04
C SER A 181 13.69 13.44 0.42
N THR A 182 12.86 12.44 0.74
CA THR A 182 12.58 12.01 2.13
C THR A 182 12.94 10.54 2.39
N ALA A 183 13.46 9.83 1.40
CA ALA A 183 13.72 8.39 1.49
C ALA A 183 14.70 8.05 2.62
N GLU A 184 15.77 8.84 2.80
CA GLU A 184 16.75 8.62 3.86
C GLU A 184 16.10 8.75 5.25
N GLU A 185 15.42 9.88 5.52
CA GLU A 185 14.69 10.13 6.77
C GLU A 185 13.70 9.00 7.09
N VAL A 186 12.90 8.58 6.10
CA VAL A 186 11.88 7.54 6.28
C VAL A 186 12.50 6.17 6.58
N VAL A 187 13.63 5.84 5.93
CA VAL A 187 14.36 4.58 6.20
C VAL A 187 15.04 4.61 7.57
N GLU A 188 15.62 5.74 7.96
CA GLU A 188 16.24 5.95 9.28
C GLU A 188 15.22 5.85 10.41
N ALA A 189 14.00 6.38 10.21
CA ALA A 189 12.90 6.22 11.16
C ALA A 189 12.47 4.76 11.35
N GLY A 190 12.84 3.86 10.43
CA GLY A 190 12.63 2.42 10.54
C GLY A 190 11.68 1.81 9.52
N ALA A 191 11.16 2.59 8.57
CA ALA A 191 10.30 2.05 7.52
C ALA A 191 11.08 1.08 6.62
N ARG A 192 10.42 -0.02 6.22
CA ARG A 192 10.99 -1.03 5.31
C ARG A 192 10.07 -1.35 4.14
N PHE A 193 8.79 -0.99 4.24
CA PHE A 193 7.85 -1.02 3.12
C PHE A 193 7.63 0.39 2.59
N LEU A 194 8.29 0.75 1.49
CA LEU A 194 8.29 2.12 0.96
C LEU A 194 7.39 2.22 -0.27
N MET A 195 6.48 3.19 -0.27
CA MET A 195 5.62 3.49 -1.42
C MET A 195 5.93 4.89 -1.98
N THR A 196 5.97 5.01 -3.30
CA THR A 196 6.09 6.29 -4.00
C THR A 196 5.11 6.32 -5.17
N SER A 197 4.49 7.46 -5.43
CA SER A 197 3.63 7.63 -6.60
C SER A 197 4.47 7.88 -7.84
N TRP A 198 4.11 7.29 -8.97
CA TRP A 198 4.82 7.45 -10.24
C TRP A 198 4.53 8.79 -10.95
N LEU A 199 3.40 9.44 -10.63
CA LEU A 199 2.92 10.63 -11.34
C LEU A 199 3.88 11.85 -11.25
N PRO A 200 4.50 12.16 -10.09
CA PRO A 200 5.51 13.23 -10.02
C PRO A 200 6.72 12.97 -10.91
N TYR A 201 7.18 11.72 -11.02
CA TYR A 201 8.32 11.36 -11.88
C TYR A 201 7.98 11.49 -13.36
N LEU A 202 6.78 11.05 -13.78
CA LEU A 202 6.29 11.27 -15.15
C LEU A 202 6.24 12.76 -15.48
N SER A 203 5.64 13.55 -14.57
CA SER A 203 5.46 14.99 -14.76
C SER A 203 6.80 15.73 -14.86
N ALA A 204 7.75 15.38 -13.98
CA ALA A 204 9.10 15.94 -14.01
C ALA A 204 9.82 15.60 -15.32
N GLY A 205 9.79 14.32 -15.74
CA GLY A 205 10.41 13.88 -16.99
C GLY A 205 9.82 14.56 -18.23
N ALA A 206 8.48 14.68 -18.29
CA ALA A 206 7.79 15.39 -19.36
C ALA A 206 8.20 16.87 -19.41
N LYS A 207 8.23 17.54 -18.26
CA LYS A 207 8.69 18.93 -18.15
C LYS A 207 10.12 19.10 -18.64
N THR A 208 11.04 18.25 -18.19
CA THR A 208 12.45 18.28 -18.62
C THR A 208 12.59 18.14 -20.14
N TYR A 209 11.84 17.22 -20.76
CA TYR A 209 11.83 17.05 -22.21
C TYR A 209 11.30 18.28 -22.93
N LEU A 210 10.14 18.81 -22.53
CA LEU A 210 9.51 19.96 -23.17
C LEU A 210 10.38 21.22 -23.07
N GLU A 211 11.03 21.46 -21.93
CA GLU A 211 11.98 22.56 -21.77
C GLU A 211 13.19 22.42 -22.70
N ALA A 212 13.69 21.20 -22.91
CA ALA A 212 14.78 20.95 -23.86
C ALA A 212 14.37 21.27 -25.30
N VAL A 213 13.16 20.87 -25.70
CA VAL A 213 12.58 21.19 -27.02
C VAL A 213 12.44 22.71 -27.20
N GLN A 214 11.89 23.40 -26.21
CA GLN A 214 11.72 24.86 -26.25
C GLN A 214 13.05 25.61 -26.38
N ARG A 215 14.07 25.19 -25.62
CA ARG A 215 15.42 25.79 -25.73
C ARG A 215 16.05 25.56 -27.10
N ALA A 216 15.84 24.39 -27.72
CA ALA A 216 16.35 24.10 -29.06
C ALA A 216 15.63 24.96 -30.11
N ALA A 217 14.30 25.07 -30.04
CA ALA A 217 13.51 25.86 -30.96
C ALA A 217 13.78 27.38 -30.85
N GLY A 218 14.03 27.89 -29.64
CA GLY A 218 14.39 29.30 -29.40
C GLY A 218 15.78 29.69 -29.91
N LYS A 219 16.72 28.75 -30.02
CA LYS A 219 18.06 28.99 -30.60
C LYS A 219 18.04 29.13 -32.12
N SER A 220 17.06 28.56 -32.80
CA SER A 220 16.89 28.65 -34.26
C SER A 220 16.30 29.99 -34.75
N GLY A 221 15.89 30.89 -33.84
CA GLY A 221 15.24 32.17 -34.19
C GLY A 221 16.14 33.41 -34.19
N ASN A 222 17.43 33.29 -33.84
CA ASN A 222 18.33 34.44 -33.67
C ASN A 222 19.58 34.39 -34.57
N SER A 223 19.52 33.65 -35.68
CA SER A 223 20.54 33.63 -36.72
C SER A 223 19.98 34.18 -38.03
N SER A 224 19.86 35.51 -38.10
CA SER A 224 19.69 36.28 -39.34
C SER A 224 20.21 37.69 -39.13
#